data_AF-A0A533SK61-F1
#
_entry.id   AF-A0A533SK61-F1
#
_cell.length_a   1.000
_cell.length_b   1.000
_cell.length_c   1.000
_cell.angle_alpha   90.00
_cell.angle_beta   90.00
_cell.angle_gamma   90.00
#
_symmetry.space_group_name_H-M   'P 1'
#
loop_
_entity.id
_entity.type
_entity.pdbx_description
1 polymer ?
#
loop_
_entity_poly.entity_id
_entity_poly.type
_entity_poly.pdbx_seq_one_letter_code
_entity_poly.pdbx_strand_id
1 'polypeptide(L)'
;MEGADYEVPCSAVIFSVGQRAGLALLKPGAGVEIKKDQTVVADPLTTATSRPGLFAAGDSTTGTAFVIDAVASGHKAARGIHAYLRGEKVKPAPKERLKVAELSAQELTQKADLGEIRRSPRLGVRALEAGQRKFSFDEVSLGYSEEEARAEAERFLACGVCSECFACVEACKAGAVNHDDQYSEDNLKVGAVILAPGYELYDARLSQEYGFGRFPNVVNAMQFERLLSASGPTHGHVKRPSDGRTPKKIAFLQCVGSRDSNHDYCSSVCCMYAAKEAIMAVEHEPSTEVTVFFMDTRSFSKGYDEYYRRAREKYGVRYERCRISRLVEDPETGDLMIRYAADGNIREGRFDLVVLSVGMEVSASVKELGQKLGIELDDYGFCKTTLFAPLASSKPGIFVAGPFREPKDIPETVVEASGAASLAGTLLSASRGTLTRSAEYPPERNVAGEEPRIGVFICHCGSNIGGFLDVPYVADYASNLPSVAHAEANLYTCSQDTIRHITEVVKEKGYNRVVVASCSPRTHE
;
A
#
# COMPACT_ATOMS: atom_id res chain seq x y z
N MET A 1 43.90 25.77 36.93
CA MET A 1 43.96 26.93 37.84
C MET A 1 43.28 26.51 39.12
N GLU A 2 44.06 26.29 40.17
CA GLU A 2 43.56 26.05 41.53
C GLU A 2 43.22 27.40 42.18
N GLY A 3 42.07 27.47 42.86
CA GLY A 3 41.90 28.27 44.07
C GLY A 3 41.86 29.79 43.97
N ALA A 4 41.45 30.38 42.84
CA ALA A 4 41.14 31.81 42.80
C ALA A 4 39.63 32.01 42.95
N ASP A 5 39.20 32.44 44.13
CA ASP A 5 37.86 33.02 44.32
C ASP A 5 37.84 34.37 43.59
N TYR A 6 36.89 34.57 42.68
CA TYR A 6 36.71 35.82 41.95
C TYR A 6 35.41 36.49 42.38
N GLU A 7 35.49 37.73 42.84
CA GLU A 7 34.31 38.57 43.02
C GLU A 7 33.87 39.15 41.67
N VAL A 8 32.65 38.80 41.25
CA VAL A 8 32.02 39.36 40.05
C VAL A 8 30.99 40.40 40.48
N PRO A 9 31.25 41.71 40.29
CA PRO A 9 30.26 42.74 40.58
C PRO A 9 29.05 42.56 39.64
N CYS A 10 27.89 42.34 40.22
CA CYS A 10 26.63 42.19 39.50
C CYS A 10 25.52 42.95 40.23
N SER A 11 24.56 43.47 39.47
CA SER A 11 23.40 44.20 39.97
C SER A 11 22.22 43.27 40.32
N ALA A 12 22.23 42.03 39.84
CA ALA A 12 21.29 40.99 40.19
C ALA A 12 21.95 39.61 40.11
N VAL A 13 21.77 38.80 41.16
CA VAL A 13 22.15 37.38 41.18
C VAL A 13 20.87 36.56 41.05
N ILE A 14 20.79 35.74 40.00
CA ILE A 14 19.69 34.79 39.84
C ILE A 14 20.21 33.42 40.25
N PHE A 15 19.77 32.95 41.41
CA PHE A 15 20.10 31.61 41.90
C PHE A 15 19.27 30.57 41.17
N SER A 16 19.91 29.62 40.50
CA SER A 16 19.27 28.38 40.10
C SER A 16 19.12 27.48 41.34
N VAL A 17 17.92 27.40 41.89
CA VAL A 17 17.59 26.47 42.98
C VAL A 17 17.31 25.08 42.42
N GLY A 18 17.95 24.07 43.01
CA GLY A 18 17.67 22.66 42.71
C GLY A 18 16.27 22.26 43.15
N GLN A 19 15.77 21.16 42.59
CA GLN A 19 14.45 20.61 42.91
C GLN A 19 14.57 19.43 43.88
N ARG A 20 13.53 19.20 44.69
CA ARG A 20 13.39 18.01 45.54
C ARG A 20 11.96 17.50 45.46
N ALA A 21 11.76 16.20 45.72
CA ALA A 21 10.42 15.63 45.75
C ALA A 21 9.54 16.33 46.80
N GLY A 22 8.35 16.77 46.37
CA GLY A 22 7.35 17.41 47.24
C GLY A 22 6.61 16.39 48.11
N LEU A 23 7.23 15.90 49.18
CA LEU A 23 6.65 14.85 50.03
C LEU A 23 5.68 15.35 51.11
N ALA A 24 5.25 16.62 51.06
CA ALA A 24 4.43 17.24 52.11
C ALA A 24 3.08 16.53 52.36
N LEU A 25 2.55 15.84 51.35
CA LEU A 25 1.31 15.07 51.43
C LEU A 25 1.48 13.71 52.12
N LEU A 26 2.72 13.22 52.26
CA LEU A 26 3.06 11.96 52.93
C LEU A 26 3.43 12.23 54.40
N LYS A 27 2.41 12.29 55.27
CA LYS A 27 2.61 12.47 56.72
C LYS A 27 3.39 11.29 57.32
N PRO A 28 4.13 11.50 58.44
CA PRO A 28 4.72 10.41 59.20
C PRO A 28 3.66 9.34 59.54
N GLY A 29 3.94 8.08 59.22
CA GLY A 29 3.00 6.96 59.39
C GLY A 29 2.09 6.68 58.18
N ALA A 30 2.30 7.32 57.03
CA ALA A 30 1.51 7.08 55.82
C ALA A 30 1.68 5.67 55.20
N GLY A 31 2.57 4.83 55.72
CA GLY A 31 2.85 3.48 55.22
C GLY A 31 3.67 3.45 53.93
N VAL A 32 4.33 4.55 53.59
CA VAL A 32 5.15 4.71 52.38
C VAL A 32 6.63 4.77 52.74
N GLU A 33 7.43 3.89 52.16
CA GLU A 33 8.88 3.90 52.33
C GLU A 33 9.54 5.01 51.51
N ILE A 34 10.47 5.73 52.15
CA ILE A 34 11.22 6.85 51.56
C ILE A 34 12.71 6.49 51.57
N LYS A 35 13.38 6.69 50.44
CA LYS A 35 14.82 6.48 50.27
C LYS A 35 15.64 7.54 50.99
N LYS A 36 16.95 7.29 51.12
CA LYS A 36 17.90 8.24 51.74
C LYS A 36 18.00 9.58 51.02
N ASP A 37 17.75 9.60 49.71
CA ASP A 37 17.75 10.78 48.84
C ASP A 37 16.42 11.57 48.87
N GLN A 38 15.51 11.24 49.78
CA GLN A 38 14.18 11.86 49.89
C GLN A 38 13.26 11.60 48.67
N THR A 39 13.42 10.46 47.99
CA THR A 39 12.47 9.96 46.98
C THR A 39 11.65 8.76 47.51
N VAL A 40 10.50 8.51 46.92
CA VAL A 40 9.58 7.41 47.28
C VAL A 40 10.09 6.08 46.72
N VAL A 41 10.04 5.03 47.53
CA VAL A 41 10.27 3.65 47.07
C VAL A 41 9.03 3.17 46.32
N ALA A 42 9.23 2.75 45.07
CA ALA A 42 8.18 2.20 44.22
C ALA A 42 8.70 0.98 43.45
N ASP A 43 7.83 0.00 43.26
CA ASP A 43 8.14 -1.19 42.48
C ASP A 43 8.45 -0.80 41.01
N PRO A 44 9.56 -1.27 40.42
CA PRO A 44 9.99 -0.79 39.10
C PRO A 44 9.08 -1.21 37.93
N LEU A 45 8.21 -2.21 38.14
CA LEU A 45 7.30 -2.73 37.12
C LEU A 45 5.90 -2.10 37.24
N THR A 46 5.38 -2.03 38.46
CA THR A 46 4.00 -1.62 38.78
C THR A 46 3.89 -0.21 39.31
N THR A 47 5.02 0.38 39.72
CA THR A 47 5.12 1.66 40.44
C THR A 47 4.33 1.73 41.75
N ALA A 48 3.91 0.58 42.29
CA ALA A 48 3.23 0.49 43.56
C ALA A 48 4.20 0.82 44.70
N THR A 49 3.72 1.57 45.70
CA THR A 49 4.47 1.84 46.93
C THR A 49 4.23 0.73 47.95
N SER A 50 4.93 0.79 49.09
CA SER A 50 4.66 -0.10 50.24
C SER A 50 3.24 0.04 50.81
N ARG A 51 2.51 1.11 50.49
CA ARG A 51 1.10 1.30 50.88
C ARG A 51 0.18 0.76 49.77
N PRO A 52 -0.68 -0.24 50.08
CA PRO A 52 -1.65 -0.74 49.12
C PRO A 52 -2.54 0.35 48.54
N GLY A 53 -2.74 0.33 47.21
CA GLY A 53 -3.54 1.32 46.49
C GLY A 53 -2.87 2.67 46.25
N LEU A 54 -1.60 2.85 46.65
CA LEU A 54 -0.84 4.08 46.40
C LEU A 54 0.36 3.80 45.48
N PHE A 55 0.52 4.65 44.47
CA PHE A 55 1.51 4.55 43.41
C PHE A 55 2.34 5.83 43.36
N ALA A 56 3.61 5.73 42.97
CA ALA A 56 4.51 6.88 42.85
C ALA A 56 5.27 6.85 41.53
N ALA A 57 5.47 8.01 40.91
CA ALA A 57 6.06 8.14 39.58
C ALA A 57 6.87 9.43 39.41
N GLY A 58 7.68 9.46 38.35
CA GLY A 58 8.48 10.61 37.94
C GLY A 58 9.54 10.96 38.98
N ASP A 59 9.77 12.27 39.15
CA ASP A 59 10.85 12.76 40.00
C ASP A 59 10.66 12.41 41.48
N SER A 60 9.42 12.11 41.88
CA SER A 60 9.13 11.65 43.23
C SER A 60 9.76 10.30 43.55
N THR A 61 10.11 9.47 42.56
CA THR A 61 10.73 8.14 42.75
C THR A 61 12.16 8.06 42.23
N THR A 62 12.53 8.90 41.26
CA THR A 62 13.83 8.85 40.56
C THR A 62 14.74 10.04 40.88
N GLY A 63 14.21 11.10 41.48
CA GLY A 63 14.91 12.39 41.59
C GLY A 63 14.79 13.17 40.27
N THR A 64 15.63 14.19 40.09
CA THR A 64 15.57 15.04 38.89
C THR A 64 15.87 14.22 37.63
N ALA A 65 14.90 14.11 36.73
CA ALA A 65 15.02 13.35 35.48
C ALA A 65 14.63 14.22 34.27
N PHE A 66 14.80 13.69 33.05
CA PHE A 66 14.29 14.37 31.87
C PHE A 66 12.76 14.29 31.84
N VAL A 67 12.11 15.30 31.24
CA VAL A 67 10.64 15.34 31.09
C VAL A 67 10.10 14.05 30.44
N ILE A 68 10.83 13.48 29.49
CA ILE A 68 10.47 12.21 28.83
C ILE A 68 10.44 11.03 29.81
N ASP A 69 11.34 10.99 30.79
CA ASP A 69 11.41 9.92 31.79
C ASP A 69 10.26 10.05 32.80
N ALA A 70 9.92 11.29 33.17
CA ALA A 70 8.76 11.58 34.01
C ALA A 70 7.45 11.16 33.34
N VAL A 71 7.27 11.50 32.05
CA VAL A 71 6.10 11.08 31.25
C VAL A 71 6.04 9.55 31.14
N ALA A 72 7.15 8.90 30.79
CA ALA A 72 7.23 7.43 30.72
C ALA A 72 6.91 6.76 32.06
N SER A 73 7.40 7.33 33.18
CA SER A 73 7.07 6.87 34.52
C SER A 73 5.58 7.05 34.85
N GLY A 74 4.95 8.13 34.38
CA GLY A 74 3.51 8.37 34.51
C GLY A 74 2.69 7.29 33.80
N HIS A 75 3.04 6.94 32.56
CA HIS A 75 2.39 5.85 31.82
C HIS A 75 2.57 4.49 32.51
N LYS A 76 3.73 4.22 33.11
CA LYS A 76 3.93 3.01 33.94
C LYS A 76 2.99 2.99 35.15
N ALA A 77 2.86 4.11 35.85
CA ALA A 77 1.95 4.21 36.99
C ALA A 77 0.49 4.07 36.61
N ALA A 78 0.06 4.66 35.49
CA ALA A 78 -1.28 4.47 34.97
C ALA A 78 -1.60 2.98 34.70
N ARG A 79 -0.66 2.24 34.08
CA ARG A 79 -0.78 0.79 33.88
C ARG A 79 -0.82 0.02 35.19
N GLY A 80 0.02 0.39 36.15
CA GLY A 80 0.03 -0.19 37.50
C GLY A 80 -1.29 -0.01 38.24
N ILE A 81 -1.83 1.21 38.25
CA ILE A 81 -3.13 1.55 38.84
C ILE A 81 -4.24 0.75 38.15
N HIS A 82 -4.24 0.72 36.82
CA HIS A 82 -5.24 0.03 36.04
C HIS A 82 -5.27 -1.49 36.34
N ALA A 83 -4.11 -2.13 36.36
CA ALA A 83 -3.98 -3.55 36.69
C ALA A 83 -4.43 -3.82 38.14
N TYR A 84 -4.03 -2.97 39.08
CA TYR A 84 -4.45 -3.07 40.49
C TYR A 84 -5.98 -2.98 40.64
N LEU A 85 -6.63 -2.04 39.95
CA LEU A 85 -8.08 -1.89 39.98
C LEU A 85 -8.83 -3.07 39.35
N ARG A 86 -8.19 -3.80 38.42
CA ARG A 86 -8.77 -4.98 37.75
C ARG A 86 -8.39 -6.32 38.40
N GLY A 87 -7.50 -6.32 39.39
CA GLY A 87 -6.94 -7.57 39.95
C GLY A 87 -6.03 -8.33 38.97
N GLU A 88 -5.50 -7.63 37.97
CA GLU A 88 -4.63 -8.19 36.93
C GLU A 88 -3.15 -7.99 37.26
N LYS A 89 -2.27 -8.81 36.67
CA LYS A 89 -0.81 -8.60 36.77
C LYS A 89 -0.35 -7.65 35.67
N VAL A 90 0.49 -6.68 36.03
CA VAL A 90 1.16 -5.81 35.04
C VAL A 90 2.13 -6.66 34.21
N LYS A 91 1.88 -6.72 32.90
CA LYS A 91 2.84 -7.31 31.96
C LYS A 91 4.00 -6.33 31.74
N PRO A 92 5.26 -6.79 31.72
CA PRO A 92 6.39 -5.94 31.37
C PRO A 92 6.17 -5.33 29.99
N ALA A 93 6.49 -4.04 29.85
CA ALA A 93 6.62 -3.45 28.52
C ALA A 93 7.73 -4.22 27.77
N PRO A 94 7.54 -4.54 26.48
CA PRO A 94 8.62 -5.08 25.66
C PRO A 94 9.87 -4.19 25.77
N LYS A 95 11.04 -4.80 25.96
CA LYS A 95 12.31 -4.07 26.16
C LYS A 95 12.86 -3.47 24.87
N GLU A 96 12.47 -3.99 23.72
CA GLU A 96 13.01 -3.53 22.45
C GLU A 96 12.31 -2.25 22.02
N ARG A 97 13.10 -1.22 21.77
CA ARG A 97 12.64 -0.07 20.99
C ARG A 97 12.16 -0.62 19.66
N LEU A 98 10.87 -0.47 19.40
CA LEU A 98 10.28 -0.72 18.10
C LEU A 98 11.16 0.00 17.07
N LYS A 99 11.63 -0.72 16.05
CA LYS A 99 12.24 -0.06 14.91
C LYS A 99 11.14 0.77 14.27
N VAL A 100 11.27 2.09 14.35
CA VAL A 100 10.38 3.00 13.65
C VAL A 100 10.57 2.73 12.15
N ALA A 101 9.48 2.70 11.39
CA ALA A 101 9.56 2.55 9.95
C ALA A 101 10.34 3.75 9.37
N GLU A 102 11.49 3.47 8.76
CA GLU A 102 12.34 4.45 8.12
C GLU A 102 12.37 4.18 6.61
N LEU A 103 12.25 5.24 5.82
CA LEU A 103 12.54 5.16 4.40
C LEU A 103 14.04 4.91 4.23
N SER A 104 14.39 3.94 3.40
CA SER A 104 15.78 3.69 3.03
C SER A 104 16.39 4.91 2.33
N ALA A 105 17.71 5.01 2.34
CA ALA A 105 18.41 6.09 1.63
C ALA A 105 18.05 6.11 0.14
N GLN A 106 17.86 4.94 -0.47
CA GLN A 106 17.47 4.81 -1.88
C GLN A 106 16.04 5.35 -2.12
N GLU A 107 15.09 5.02 -1.26
CA GLU A 107 13.72 5.56 -1.34
C GLU A 107 13.69 7.08 -1.16
N LEU A 108 14.47 7.60 -0.20
CA LEU A 108 14.59 9.03 0.01
C LEU A 108 15.18 9.75 -1.20
N THR A 109 16.24 9.19 -1.81
CA THR A 109 16.81 9.73 -3.05
C THR A 109 15.80 9.68 -4.18
N GLN A 110 15.13 8.55 -4.40
CA GLN A 110 14.12 8.42 -5.44
C GLN A 110 12.99 9.43 -5.28
N LYS A 111 12.45 9.60 -4.08
CA LYS A 111 11.41 10.59 -3.79
C LYS A 111 11.90 12.03 -3.99
N ALA A 112 13.15 12.32 -3.65
CA ALA A 112 13.75 13.63 -3.91
C ALA A 112 13.90 13.88 -5.42
N ASP A 113 14.35 12.88 -6.18
CA ASP A 113 14.49 12.96 -7.64
C ASP A 113 13.14 13.13 -8.35
N LEU A 114 12.07 12.53 -7.81
CA LEU A 114 10.69 12.72 -8.26
C LEU A 114 10.09 14.07 -7.81
N GLY A 115 10.81 14.86 -7.00
CA GLY A 115 10.34 16.14 -6.48
C GLY A 115 9.28 16.04 -5.38
N GLU A 116 9.00 14.84 -4.87
CA GLU A 116 8.07 14.58 -3.76
C GLU A 116 8.63 15.09 -2.43
N ILE A 117 9.96 15.08 -2.27
CA ILE A 117 10.65 15.63 -1.11
C ILE A 117 11.41 16.89 -1.51
N ARG A 118 11.02 18.03 -0.93
CA ARG A 118 11.79 19.27 -1.01
C ARG A 118 12.51 19.52 0.29
N ARG A 119 13.83 19.62 0.24
CA ARG A 119 14.64 19.99 1.41
C ARG A 119 14.43 21.48 1.71
N SER A 120 13.71 21.75 2.79
CA SER A 120 13.54 23.09 3.34
C SER A 120 13.87 23.09 4.85
N PRO A 121 14.34 24.23 5.40
CA PRO A 121 14.54 24.35 6.83
C PRO A 121 13.19 24.30 7.56
N ARG A 122 13.20 23.79 8.79
CA ARG A 122 12.04 23.85 9.70
C ARG A 122 11.62 25.30 9.90
N LEU A 123 10.31 25.55 9.83
CA LEU A 123 9.74 26.85 10.19
C LEU A 123 10.05 27.16 11.66
N GLY A 124 10.64 28.32 11.93
CA GLY A 124 10.89 28.79 13.29
C GLY A 124 9.59 29.14 14.02
N VAL A 125 9.51 28.87 15.33
CA VAL A 125 8.37 29.32 16.14
C VAL A 125 8.38 30.84 16.20
N ARG A 126 7.27 31.48 15.83
CA ARG A 126 7.15 32.92 15.93
C ARG A 126 7.21 33.36 17.38
N ALA A 127 7.97 34.41 17.64
CA ALA A 127 8.09 34.96 18.98
C ALA A 127 7.45 36.36 19.05
N LEU A 128 6.82 36.67 20.18
CA LEU A 128 6.32 38.01 20.47
C LEU A 128 7.47 39.03 20.41
N GLU A 129 7.24 40.26 19.99
CA GLU A 129 8.34 41.23 19.88
C GLU A 129 8.91 41.62 21.25
N ALA A 130 10.23 41.80 21.33
CA ALA A 130 10.92 42.06 22.59
C ALA A 130 10.44 43.30 23.36
N GLY A 131 9.90 44.31 22.66
CA GLY A 131 9.31 45.49 23.29
C GLY A 131 8.01 45.20 24.04
N GLN A 132 7.22 44.24 23.56
CA GLN A 132 5.95 43.83 24.17
C GLN A 132 6.17 42.88 25.35
N ARG A 133 7.20 42.02 25.27
CA ARG A 133 7.57 41.08 26.36
C ARG A 133 7.88 41.77 27.70
N LYS A 134 8.25 43.06 27.68
CA LYS A 134 8.64 43.79 28.89
C LYS A 134 7.47 44.17 29.79
N PHE A 135 6.27 44.24 29.25
CA PHE A 135 5.11 44.83 29.92
C PHE A 135 3.89 43.92 29.94
N SER A 136 4.00 42.69 29.44
CA SER A 136 2.93 41.71 29.51
C SER A 136 3.45 40.34 29.95
N PHE A 137 2.53 39.53 30.47
CA PHE A 137 2.73 38.12 30.75
C PHE A 137 2.19 37.24 29.61
N ASP A 138 2.05 37.83 28.42
CA ASP A 138 1.55 37.10 27.25
C ASP A 138 2.56 36.04 26.79
N GLU A 139 2.05 35.03 26.11
CA GLU A 139 2.88 33.94 25.62
C GLU A 139 3.90 34.45 24.60
N VAL A 140 5.18 34.22 24.90
CA VAL A 140 6.28 34.68 24.03
C VAL A 140 6.39 33.80 22.79
N SER A 141 6.04 32.52 22.89
CA SER A 141 6.07 31.56 21.80
C SER A 141 4.68 31.46 21.16
N LEU A 142 4.46 32.18 20.07
CA LEU A 142 3.15 32.30 19.43
C LEU A 142 2.74 31.06 18.61
N GLY A 143 3.61 30.04 18.54
CA GLY A 143 3.35 28.83 17.76
C GLY A 143 3.35 29.04 16.25
N TYR A 144 2.63 28.17 15.55
CA TYR A 144 2.36 28.23 14.12
C TYR A 144 0.90 28.65 13.88
N SER A 145 0.63 29.34 12.77
CA SER A 145 -0.73 29.39 12.22
C SER A 145 -1.18 28.00 11.75
N GLU A 146 -2.48 27.81 11.49
CA GLU A 146 -2.99 26.55 10.95
C GLU A 146 -2.32 26.18 9.61
N GLU A 147 -2.12 27.18 8.75
CA GLU A 147 -1.48 27.01 7.44
C GLU A 147 0.00 26.62 7.58
N GLU A 148 0.74 27.28 8.48
CA GLU A 148 2.13 26.97 8.81
C GLU A 148 2.26 25.56 9.40
N ALA A 149 1.33 25.17 10.29
CA ALA A 149 1.31 23.85 10.90
C ALA A 149 1.05 22.74 9.87
N ARG A 150 0.11 22.95 8.93
CA ARG A 150 -0.16 22.02 7.83
C ARG A 150 1.06 21.87 6.91
N ALA A 151 1.66 22.98 6.49
CA ALA A 151 2.85 22.97 5.64
C ALA A 151 4.04 22.26 6.31
N GLU A 152 4.27 22.50 7.60
CA GLU A 152 5.33 21.84 8.36
C GLU A 152 5.06 20.34 8.55
N ALA A 153 3.79 19.95 8.74
CA ALA A 153 3.39 18.54 8.82
C ALA A 153 3.54 17.82 7.47
N GLU A 154 3.15 18.44 6.36
CA GLU A 154 3.37 17.93 5.00
C GLU A 154 4.87 17.76 4.71
N ARG A 155 5.69 18.75 5.06
CA ARG A 155 7.16 18.68 4.94
C ARG A 155 7.73 17.49 5.72
N PHE A 156 7.23 17.23 6.93
CA PHE A 156 7.69 16.11 7.76
C PHE A 156 7.23 14.77 7.19
N LEU A 157 5.95 14.63 6.83
CA LEU A 157 5.39 13.39 6.29
C LEU A 157 5.87 13.06 4.87
N ALA A 158 6.44 14.03 4.14
CA ALA A 158 7.07 13.77 2.85
C ALA A 158 8.25 12.78 2.97
N CYS A 159 8.98 12.82 4.09
CA CYS A 159 10.12 11.92 4.37
C CYS A 159 9.96 11.06 5.64
N GLY A 160 8.90 11.27 6.43
CA GLY A 160 8.54 10.45 7.59
C GLY A 160 7.35 9.55 7.31
N VAL A 161 7.41 8.28 7.74
CA VAL A 161 6.34 7.30 7.50
C VAL A 161 5.16 7.50 8.45
N CYS A 162 5.44 7.71 9.74
CA CYS A 162 4.46 7.88 10.80
C CYS A 162 5.03 8.86 11.83
N SER A 163 4.20 9.80 12.31
CA SER A 163 4.56 10.75 13.37
C SER A 163 4.02 10.35 14.75
N GLU A 164 3.43 9.15 14.87
CA GLU A 164 2.77 8.67 16.09
C GLU A 164 1.75 9.66 16.67
N CYS A 165 0.99 10.34 15.80
CA CYS A 165 -0.08 11.24 16.25
C CYS A 165 -1.33 10.52 16.76
N PHE A 166 -1.40 9.19 16.60
CA PHE A 166 -2.51 8.31 16.99
C PHE A 166 -3.89 8.64 16.37
N ALA A 167 -4.00 9.61 15.46
CA ALA A 167 -5.25 9.95 14.79
C ALA A 167 -5.84 8.76 14.00
N CYS A 168 -4.98 7.91 13.43
CA CYS A 168 -5.41 6.67 12.77
C CYS A 168 -6.02 5.65 13.75
N VAL A 169 -5.54 5.60 15.00
CA VAL A 169 -6.08 4.73 16.05
C VAL A 169 -7.47 5.21 16.46
N GLU A 170 -7.64 6.52 16.68
CA GLU A 170 -8.94 7.11 17.00
C GLU A 170 -9.97 6.95 15.86
N ALA A 171 -9.53 7.10 14.61
CA ALA A 171 -10.39 6.90 13.44
C ALA A 171 -10.77 5.43 13.20
N CYS A 172 -9.99 4.48 13.71
CA CYS A 172 -10.18 3.06 13.45
C CYS A 172 -11.31 2.47 14.30
N LYS A 173 -12.53 2.47 13.77
CA LYS A 173 -13.70 1.83 14.41
C LYS A 173 -13.52 0.34 14.73
N ALA A 174 -12.67 -0.34 13.95
CA ALA A 174 -12.37 -1.76 14.16
C ALA A 174 -11.39 -2.02 15.32
N GLY A 175 -10.73 -0.97 15.85
CA GLY A 175 -9.69 -1.12 16.88
C GLY A 175 -8.47 -1.93 16.39
N ALA A 176 -8.22 -1.93 15.08
CA ALA A 176 -7.21 -2.79 14.45
C ALA A 176 -5.80 -2.17 14.41
N VAL A 177 -5.69 -0.85 14.51
CA VAL A 177 -4.38 -0.16 14.48
C VAL A 177 -3.70 -0.32 15.83
N ASN A 178 -2.60 -1.07 15.85
CA ASN A 178 -1.81 -1.33 17.05
C ASN A 178 -0.36 -0.88 16.83
N HIS A 179 0.05 0.21 17.49
CA HIS A 179 1.44 0.71 17.42
C HIS A 179 2.42 -0.14 18.22
N ASP A 180 1.94 -1.02 19.11
CA ASP A 180 2.77 -1.94 19.87
C ASP A 180 3.01 -3.28 19.13
N ASP A 181 2.54 -3.42 17.89
CA ASP A 181 2.72 -4.65 17.11
C ASP A 181 4.20 -4.86 16.75
N GLN A 182 4.66 -6.12 16.80
CA GLN A 182 6.07 -6.46 16.69
C GLN A 182 6.32 -7.48 15.60
N TYR A 183 7.49 -7.37 14.97
CA TYR A 183 7.97 -8.40 14.07
C TYR A 183 8.01 -9.75 14.77
N SER A 184 7.45 -10.76 14.13
CA SER A 184 7.48 -12.14 14.60
C SER A 184 8.03 -13.05 13.51
N GLU A 185 8.75 -14.09 13.93
CA GLU A 185 9.29 -15.11 13.06
C GLU A 185 8.57 -16.44 13.33
N ASP A 186 7.98 -17.01 12.27
CA ASP A 186 7.35 -18.31 12.32
C ASP A 186 8.18 -19.34 11.54
N ASN A 187 8.46 -20.47 12.20
CA ASN A 187 9.17 -21.59 11.58
C ASN A 187 8.17 -22.59 10.97
N LEU A 188 8.03 -22.55 9.66
CA LEU A 188 7.15 -23.46 8.91
C LEU A 188 7.92 -24.65 8.35
N LYS A 189 7.46 -25.86 8.67
CA LYS A 189 7.97 -27.11 8.06
C LYS A 189 7.21 -27.36 6.76
N VAL A 190 7.86 -27.13 5.64
CA VAL A 190 7.29 -27.34 4.29
C VAL A 190 8.06 -28.40 3.53
N GLY A 191 7.36 -29.22 2.74
CA GLY A 191 7.98 -30.24 1.87
C GLY A 191 8.16 -29.78 0.43
N ALA A 192 7.54 -28.67 0.03
CA ALA A 192 7.69 -28.05 -1.28
C ALA A 192 7.53 -26.53 -1.17
N VAL A 193 8.16 -25.79 -2.08
CA VAL A 193 8.05 -24.33 -2.21
C VAL A 193 7.73 -24.00 -3.66
N ILE A 194 6.78 -23.09 -3.90
CA ILE A 194 6.49 -22.54 -5.23
C ILE A 194 6.87 -21.06 -5.21
N LEU A 195 7.81 -20.68 -6.09
CA LEU A 195 8.26 -19.31 -6.24
C LEU A 195 7.40 -18.62 -7.30
N ALA A 196 6.63 -17.63 -6.86
CA ALA A 196 5.87 -16.73 -7.73
C ALA A 196 6.04 -15.25 -7.31
N PRO A 197 7.29 -14.73 -7.17
CA PRO A 197 7.52 -13.36 -6.74
C PRO A 197 7.13 -12.31 -7.79
N GLY A 198 6.79 -12.72 -9.01
CA GLY A 198 6.39 -11.83 -10.10
C GLY A 198 7.59 -11.22 -10.82
N TYR A 199 7.47 -9.94 -11.16
CA TYR A 199 8.45 -9.15 -11.90
C TYR A 199 8.38 -7.68 -11.44
N GLU A 200 9.36 -6.89 -11.84
CA GLU A 200 9.34 -5.43 -11.76
C GLU A 200 9.44 -4.79 -13.16
N LEU A 201 9.07 -3.53 -13.26
CA LEU A 201 9.16 -2.79 -14.52
C LEU A 201 10.60 -2.36 -14.76
N TYR A 202 11.04 -2.44 -16.02
CA TYR A 202 12.26 -1.76 -16.44
C TYR A 202 12.23 -0.28 -16.05
N ASP A 203 13.35 0.19 -15.49
CA ASP A 203 13.53 1.60 -15.18
C ASP A 203 13.77 2.43 -16.46
N ALA A 204 12.68 3.01 -16.98
CA ALA A 204 12.71 3.84 -18.17
C ALA A 204 13.62 5.08 -18.06
N ARG A 205 14.08 5.48 -16.87
CA ARG A 205 15.08 6.56 -16.70
C ARG A 205 16.42 6.20 -17.34
N LEU A 206 16.72 4.91 -17.47
CA LEU A 206 17.92 4.42 -18.15
C LEU A 206 17.86 4.67 -19.67
N SER A 207 16.66 4.77 -20.26
CA SER A 207 16.44 5.19 -21.64
C SER A 207 16.28 6.72 -21.73
N GLN A 208 17.36 7.44 -21.44
CA GLN A 208 17.40 8.90 -21.34
C GLN A 208 16.90 9.62 -22.60
N GLU A 209 17.02 8.99 -23.77
CA GLU A 209 16.53 9.49 -25.06
C GLU A 209 15.01 9.69 -25.10
N TYR A 210 14.26 8.99 -24.24
CA TYR A 210 12.82 9.13 -24.11
C TYR A 210 12.41 10.11 -23.00
N GLY A 211 13.35 10.64 -22.22
CA GLY A 211 13.06 11.72 -21.27
C GLY A 211 12.08 11.38 -20.15
N PHE A 212 11.91 10.10 -19.80
CA PHE A 212 11.10 9.70 -18.64
C PHE A 212 11.66 10.30 -17.35
N GLY A 213 10.80 10.94 -16.55
CA GLY A 213 11.19 11.70 -15.36
C GLY A 213 11.73 13.11 -15.65
N ARG A 214 12.09 13.43 -16.90
CA ARG A 214 12.45 14.79 -17.34
C ARG A 214 11.26 15.53 -17.93
N PHE A 215 10.51 14.86 -18.80
CA PHE A 215 9.34 15.40 -19.47
C PHE A 215 8.08 14.93 -18.74
N PRO A 216 7.27 15.82 -18.14
CA PRO A 216 6.11 15.41 -17.34
C PRO A 216 5.08 14.59 -18.14
N ASN A 217 4.97 14.83 -19.45
CA ASN A 217 4.02 14.14 -20.34
C ASN A 217 4.54 12.82 -20.92
N VAL A 218 5.69 12.32 -20.44
CA VAL A 218 6.18 10.97 -20.72
C VAL A 218 5.89 10.09 -19.53
N VAL A 219 4.98 9.13 -19.71
CA VAL A 219 4.59 8.15 -18.69
C VAL A 219 4.96 6.74 -19.14
N ASN A 220 5.11 5.81 -18.22
CA ASN A 220 5.18 4.39 -18.59
C ASN A 220 3.79 3.77 -18.68
N ALA A 221 3.67 2.61 -19.33
CA ALA A 221 2.40 1.91 -19.52
C ALA A 221 1.67 1.62 -18.20
N MET A 222 2.39 1.25 -17.14
CA MET A 222 1.75 1.00 -15.83
C MET A 222 1.19 2.27 -15.17
N GLN A 223 1.84 3.42 -15.34
CA GLN A 223 1.26 4.70 -14.94
C GLN A 223 0.02 5.01 -15.78
N PHE A 224 0.07 4.76 -17.09
CA PHE A 224 -1.09 4.93 -17.97
C PHE A 224 -2.27 4.04 -17.58
N GLU A 225 -2.03 2.77 -17.21
CA GLU A 225 -3.04 1.87 -16.63
C GLU A 225 -3.67 2.46 -15.36
N ARG A 226 -2.87 3.07 -14.47
CA ARG A 226 -3.42 3.76 -13.29
C ARG A 226 -4.27 4.96 -13.68
N LEU A 227 -3.91 5.71 -14.71
CA LEU A 227 -4.73 6.83 -15.22
C LEU A 227 -6.04 6.34 -15.86
N LEU A 228 -6.03 5.20 -16.55
CA LEU A 228 -7.21 4.56 -17.15
C LEU A 228 -8.11 3.86 -16.13
N SER A 229 -7.60 3.52 -14.95
CA SER A 229 -8.34 2.78 -13.94
C SER A 229 -9.42 3.65 -13.28
N ALA A 230 -10.64 3.12 -13.16
CA ALA A 230 -11.75 3.78 -12.46
C ALA A 230 -11.45 4.05 -10.97
N SER A 231 -10.67 3.17 -10.32
CA SER A 231 -10.13 3.36 -8.97
C SER A 231 -8.72 3.97 -8.98
N GLY A 232 -8.34 4.55 -10.11
CA GLY A 232 -7.10 5.29 -10.34
C GLY A 232 -7.14 6.69 -9.76
N PRO A 233 -5.98 7.36 -9.65
CA PRO A 233 -5.89 8.75 -9.17
C PRO A 233 -6.71 9.74 -10.01
N THR A 234 -7.01 9.40 -11.26
CA THR A 234 -7.79 10.24 -12.18
C THR A 234 -9.17 9.67 -12.50
N HIS A 235 -9.62 8.66 -11.75
CA HIS A 235 -10.97 8.06 -11.86
C HIS A 235 -11.31 7.58 -13.28
N GLY A 236 -10.33 7.05 -14.01
CA GLY A 236 -10.49 6.54 -15.38
C GLY A 236 -10.37 7.60 -16.47
N HIS A 237 -10.14 8.87 -16.12
CA HIS A 237 -9.91 9.93 -17.10
C HIS A 237 -8.42 10.16 -17.29
N VAL A 238 -7.91 9.88 -18.50
CA VAL A 238 -6.51 10.16 -18.83
C VAL A 238 -6.27 11.67 -18.84
N LYS A 239 -5.30 12.13 -18.05
CA LYS A 239 -4.90 13.53 -17.95
C LYS A 239 -3.39 13.65 -18.13
N ARG A 240 -2.95 14.70 -18.83
CA ARG A 240 -1.56 15.11 -18.94
C ARG A 240 -1.01 15.43 -17.54
N PRO A 241 0.12 14.85 -17.12
CA PRO A 241 0.71 15.19 -15.83
C PRO A 241 1.20 16.64 -15.72
N SER A 242 1.55 17.30 -16.84
CA SER A 242 2.04 18.69 -16.81
C SER A 242 0.97 19.71 -16.42
N ASP A 243 -0.26 19.55 -16.92
CA ASP A 243 -1.29 20.60 -16.89
C ASP A 243 -2.72 20.09 -16.61
N GLY A 244 -2.90 18.77 -16.45
CA GLY A 244 -4.18 18.14 -16.16
C GLY A 244 -5.16 18.06 -17.34
N ARG A 245 -4.77 18.51 -18.55
CA ARG A 245 -5.65 18.48 -19.73
C ARG A 245 -5.80 17.06 -20.27
N THR A 246 -6.93 16.79 -20.92
CA THR A 246 -7.12 15.52 -21.64
C THR A 246 -6.25 15.48 -22.89
N PRO A 247 -5.34 14.51 -23.05
CA PRO A 247 -4.54 14.38 -24.26
C PRO A 247 -5.42 13.95 -25.44
N LYS A 248 -5.27 14.62 -26.58
CA LYS A 248 -5.93 14.28 -27.85
C LYS A 248 -5.03 13.47 -28.76
N LYS A 249 -3.71 13.56 -28.64
CA LYS A 249 -2.74 12.74 -29.39
C LYS A 249 -1.83 11.96 -28.45
N ILE A 250 -1.91 10.63 -28.49
CA ILE A 250 -1.12 9.74 -27.64
C ILE A 250 -0.19 8.88 -28.52
N ALA A 251 1.09 8.83 -28.16
CA ALA A 251 2.06 7.94 -28.79
C ALA A 251 2.50 6.82 -27.84
N PHE A 252 2.43 5.56 -28.28
CA PHE A 252 3.03 4.43 -27.57
C PHE A 252 4.38 4.06 -28.19
N LEU A 253 5.42 3.92 -27.36
CA LEU A 253 6.74 3.47 -27.80
C LEU A 253 6.97 2.03 -27.35
N GLN A 254 7.07 1.10 -28.29
CA GLN A 254 7.28 -0.31 -28.00
C GLN A 254 8.74 -0.65 -27.70
N CYS A 255 8.93 -1.76 -26.98
CA CYS A 255 10.24 -2.35 -26.70
C CYS A 255 11.18 -1.41 -25.91
N VAL A 256 10.65 -0.70 -24.90
CA VAL A 256 11.47 0.11 -23.99
C VAL A 256 12.01 -0.82 -22.90
N GLY A 257 13.33 -1.01 -22.82
CA GLY A 257 13.95 -2.00 -21.92
C GLY A 257 13.73 -3.45 -22.36
N SER A 258 13.70 -3.69 -23.67
CA SER A 258 13.55 -5.02 -24.26
C SER A 258 14.03 -5.00 -25.70
N ARG A 259 14.57 -6.12 -26.18
CA ARG A 259 15.15 -6.26 -27.51
C ARG A 259 16.18 -5.14 -27.77
N ASP A 260 17.03 -4.93 -26.77
CA ASP A 260 18.18 -4.03 -26.81
C ASP A 260 19.43 -4.78 -26.35
N SER A 261 20.58 -4.12 -26.37
CA SER A 261 21.87 -4.77 -26.09
C SER A 261 22.02 -5.26 -24.65
N ASN A 262 21.28 -4.69 -23.70
CA ASN A 262 21.34 -5.06 -22.28
C ASN A 262 20.20 -6.02 -21.90
N HIS A 263 19.09 -6.00 -22.65
CA HIS A 263 17.92 -6.86 -22.50
C HIS A 263 17.61 -7.52 -23.85
N ASP A 264 18.41 -8.52 -24.23
CA ASP A 264 18.22 -9.27 -25.49
C ASP A 264 17.15 -10.37 -25.35
N TYR A 265 15.99 -9.95 -24.86
CA TYR A 265 14.78 -10.75 -24.79
C TYR A 265 13.57 -9.86 -25.08
N CYS A 266 12.43 -10.49 -25.33
CA CYS A 266 11.16 -9.78 -25.48
C CYS A 266 10.35 -9.94 -24.21
N SER A 267 9.78 -8.84 -23.72
CA SER A 267 8.89 -8.86 -22.55
C SER A 267 7.49 -9.44 -22.81
N SER A 268 7.27 -10.08 -23.98
CA SER A 268 6.09 -10.86 -24.38
C SER A 268 4.76 -10.10 -24.47
N VAL A 269 4.41 -9.27 -23.49
CA VAL A 269 3.07 -8.70 -23.30
C VAL A 269 2.91 -7.27 -23.83
N CYS A 270 4.01 -6.57 -24.12
CA CYS A 270 4.00 -5.12 -24.38
C CYS A 270 3.24 -4.69 -25.64
N CYS A 271 3.24 -5.54 -26.67
CA CYS A 271 2.40 -5.31 -27.85
C CYS A 271 0.91 -5.36 -27.50
N MET A 272 0.52 -6.26 -26.58
CA MET A 272 -0.89 -6.53 -26.28
C MET A 272 -1.48 -5.57 -25.26
N TYR A 273 -0.77 -5.24 -24.17
CA TYR A 273 -1.28 -4.22 -23.24
C TYR A 273 -1.36 -2.86 -23.94
N ALA A 274 -0.44 -2.51 -24.84
CA ALA A 274 -0.51 -1.24 -25.56
C ALA A 274 -1.72 -1.19 -26.51
N ALA A 275 -2.03 -2.31 -27.19
CA ALA A 275 -3.26 -2.40 -27.98
C ALA A 275 -4.51 -2.25 -27.09
N LYS A 276 -4.50 -2.85 -25.89
CA LYS A 276 -5.59 -2.75 -24.91
C LYS A 276 -5.76 -1.32 -24.41
N GLU A 277 -4.70 -0.72 -23.89
CA GLU A 277 -4.66 0.66 -23.39
C GLU A 277 -5.05 1.66 -24.48
N ALA A 278 -4.60 1.46 -25.73
CA ALA A 278 -4.99 2.28 -26.87
C ALA A 278 -6.49 2.21 -27.17
N ILE A 279 -7.08 1.00 -27.21
CA ILE A 279 -8.53 0.83 -27.38
C ILE A 279 -9.26 1.51 -26.23
N MET A 280 -8.84 1.27 -24.99
CA MET A 280 -9.50 1.84 -23.81
C MET A 280 -9.44 3.38 -23.81
N ALA A 281 -8.32 3.99 -24.20
CA ALA A 281 -8.20 5.44 -24.33
C ALA A 281 -9.20 6.01 -25.33
N VAL A 282 -9.37 5.35 -26.49
CA VAL A 282 -10.37 5.74 -27.52
C VAL A 282 -11.80 5.50 -27.04
N GLU A 283 -12.07 4.42 -26.30
CA GLU A 283 -13.41 4.15 -25.76
C GLU A 283 -13.85 5.19 -24.72
N HIS A 284 -12.93 5.64 -23.86
CA HIS A 284 -13.22 6.66 -22.85
C HIS A 284 -13.28 8.07 -23.45
N GLU A 285 -12.45 8.34 -24.47
CA GLU A 285 -12.41 9.62 -25.16
C GLU A 285 -12.29 9.40 -26.68
N PRO A 286 -13.42 9.33 -27.41
CA PRO A 286 -13.48 8.99 -28.84
C PRO A 286 -12.73 9.95 -29.77
N SER A 287 -12.43 11.16 -29.30
CA SER A 287 -11.65 12.15 -30.06
C SER A 287 -10.13 11.95 -29.96
N THR A 288 -9.67 10.95 -29.20
CA THR A 288 -8.24 10.66 -29.02
C THR A 288 -7.67 9.93 -30.23
N GLU A 289 -6.60 10.46 -30.80
CA GLU A 289 -5.79 9.79 -31.81
C GLU A 289 -4.62 9.06 -31.14
N VAL A 290 -4.55 7.74 -31.33
CA VAL A 290 -3.46 6.92 -30.78
C VAL A 290 -2.56 6.40 -31.91
N THR A 291 -1.24 6.53 -31.73
CA THR A 291 -0.23 5.99 -32.64
C THR A 291 0.75 5.09 -31.88
N VAL A 292 0.92 3.85 -32.32
CA VAL A 292 1.85 2.89 -31.71
C VAL A 292 3.08 2.73 -32.62
N PHE A 293 4.25 3.09 -32.09
CA PHE A 293 5.54 2.94 -32.75
C PHE A 293 6.17 1.60 -32.36
N PHE A 294 6.43 0.74 -33.33
CA PHE A 294 6.82 -0.65 -33.08
C PHE A 294 7.86 -1.18 -34.09
N MET A 295 8.56 -2.26 -33.72
CA MET A 295 9.43 -3.00 -34.64
C MET A 295 8.67 -4.14 -35.32
N ASP A 296 8.06 -5.00 -34.49
CA ASP A 296 7.27 -6.15 -34.90
C ASP A 296 6.08 -6.30 -33.95
N THR A 297 4.92 -6.70 -34.46
CA THR A 297 3.76 -7.00 -33.62
C THR A 297 3.86 -8.45 -33.15
N ARG A 298 3.83 -8.67 -31.84
CA ARG A 298 3.85 -10.01 -31.23
C ARG A 298 2.50 -10.34 -30.60
N SER A 299 1.53 -10.63 -31.45
CA SER A 299 0.15 -11.02 -31.08
C SER A 299 -0.05 -12.53 -31.28
N PHE A 300 0.69 -13.34 -30.52
CA PHE A 300 0.92 -14.76 -30.82
C PHE A 300 -0.08 -15.75 -30.19
N SER A 301 -0.85 -15.33 -29.18
CA SER A 301 -1.80 -16.21 -28.49
C SER A 301 -3.20 -16.20 -29.14
N LYS A 302 -4.09 -17.05 -28.63
CA LYS A 302 -5.46 -17.21 -29.15
C LYS A 302 -6.22 -15.88 -29.06
N GLY A 303 -6.68 -15.38 -30.20
CA GLY A 303 -7.45 -14.14 -30.30
C GLY A 303 -6.61 -12.85 -30.26
N TYR A 304 -5.28 -12.94 -30.10
CA TYR A 304 -4.43 -11.73 -29.98
C TYR A 304 -4.33 -10.99 -31.31
N ASP A 305 -4.18 -11.71 -32.42
CA ASP A 305 -4.17 -11.11 -33.76
C ASP A 305 -5.51 -10.43 -34.09
N GLU A 306 -6.63 -11.04 -33.70
CA GLU A 306 -7.95 -10.43 -33.85
C GLU A 306 -8.08 -9.16 -33.00
N TYR A 307 -7.58 -9.17 -31.77
CA TYR A 307 -7.58 -8.00 -30.89
C TYR A 307 -6.73 -6.86 -31.47
N TYR A 308 -5.57 -7.17 -32.03
CA TYR A 308 -4.70 -6.23 -32.75
C TYR A 308 -5.41 -5.65 -34.00
N ARG A 309 -6.02 -6.50 -34.83
CA ARG A 309 -6.81 -6.05 -35.99
C ARG A 309 -7.97 -5.16 -35.57
N ARG A 310 -8.67 -5.53 -34.49
CA ARG A 310 -9.76 -4.73 -33.93
C ARG A 310 -9.29 -3.33 -33.49
N ALA A 311 -8.13 -3.21 -32.86
CA ALA A 311 -7.55 -1.90 -32.51
C ALA A 311 -7.40 -1.00 -33.75
N ARG A 312 -6.96 -1.57 -34.87
CA ARG A 312 -6.74 -0.84 -36.14
C ARG A 312 -8.03 -0.52 -36.87
N GLU A 313 -8.84 -1.53 -37.12
CA GLU A 313 -9.99 -1.47 -38.03
C GLU A 313 -11.21 -0.80 -37.37
N LYS A 314 -11.44 -1.06 -36.08
CA LYS A 314 -12.62 -0.54 -35.36
C LYS A 314 -12.33 0.74 -34.59
N TYR A 315 -11.15 0.83 -33.96
CA TYR A 315 -10.79 1.95 -33.08
C TYR A 315 -9.81 2.94 -33.71
N GLY A 316 -9.39 2.73 -34.97
CA GLY A 316 -8.56 3.66 -35.71
C GLY A 316 -7.15 3.86 -35.15
N VAL A 317 -6.66 2.94 -34.31
CA VAL A 317 -5.30 3.01 -33.75
C VAL A 317 -4.29 2.86 -34.87
N ARG A 318 -3.43 3.86 -35.04
CA ARG A 318 -2.36 3.84 -36.05
C ARG A 318 -1.18 3.05 -35.54
N TYR A 319 -0.55 2.27 -36.43
CA TYR A 319 0.65 1.49 -36.12
C TYR A 319 1.74 1.87 -37.12
N GLU A 320 2.84 2.43 -36.60
CA GLU A 320 3.96 2.90 -37.40
C GLU A 320 5.18 2.01 -37.12
N ARG A 321 5.66 1.34 -38.17
CA ARG A 321 6.79 0.40 -38.04
C ARG A 321 8.12 1.16 -37.97
N CYS A 322 8.44 1.69 -36.80
CA CYS A 322 9.65 2.43 -36.53
C CYS A 322 10.03 2.32 -35.04
N ARG A 323 11.31 2.08 -34.74
CA ARG A 323 11.86 2.29 -33.39
C ARG A 323 12.30 3.76 -33.28
N ILE A 324 11.74 4.47 -32.30
CA ILE A 324 12.02 5.89 -32.11
C ILE A 324 13.43 6.10 -31.59
N SER A 325 14.10 7.14 -32.10
CA SER A 325 15.48 7.48 -31.72
C SER A 325 15.56 8.35 -30.47
N ARG A 326 14.69 9.35 -30.35
CA ARG A 326 14.58 10.26 -29.19
C ARG A 326 13.27 11.04 -29.19
N LEU A 327 12.92 11.60 -28.03
CA LEU A 327 11.87 12.59 -27.85
C LEU A 327 12.45 13.99 -27.66
N VAL A 328 11.73 15.00 -28.12
CA VAL A 328 12.01 16.41 -27.83
C VAL A 328 10.74 17.05 -27.30
N GLU A 329 10.82 17.75 -26.18
CA GLU A 329 9.69 18.50 -25.61
C GLU A 329 9.69 19.94 -26.15
N ASP A 330 8.50 20.45 -26.47
CA ASP A 330 8.26 21.87 -26.70
C ASP A 330 8.11 22.57 -25.34
N PRO A 331 9.02 23.49 -24.96
CA PRO A 331 9.03 24.10 -23.64
C PRO A 331 7.85 25.04 -23.37
N GLU A 332 7.15 25.53 -24.41
CA GLU A 332 6.00 26.42 -24.25
C GLU A 332 4.71 25.64 -23.99
N THR A 333 4.56 24.50 -24.68
CA THR A 333 3.31 23.72 -24.67
C THR A 333 3.40 22.45 -23.83
N GLY A 334 4.61 21.95 -23.55
CA GLY A 334 4.85 20.63 -22.96
C GLY A 334 4.53 19.47 -23.91
N ASP A 335 4.27 19.73 -25.20
CA ASP A 335 3.99 18.70 -26.18
C ASP A 335 5.28 17.98 -26.60
N LEU A 336 5.14 16.72 -27.03
CA LEU A 336 6.25 15.83 -27.33
C LEU A 336 6.37 15.63 -28.84
N MET A 337 7.54 15.98 -29.38
CA MET A 337 7.88 15.88 -30.79
C MET A 337 8.66 14.58 -31.05
N ILE A 338 8.17 13.81 -32.02
CA ILE A 338 8.76 12.53 -32.45
C ILE A 338 9.13 12.62 -33.92
N ARG A 339 10.40 12.38 -34.24
CA ARG A 339 10.86 12.17 -35.62
C ARG A 339 10.96 10.68 -35.89
N TYR A 340 10.26 10.20 -36.91
CA TYR A 340 10.15 8.78 -37.23
C TYR A 340 10.18 8.54 -38.74
N ALA A 341 10.62 7.35 -39.13
CA ALA A 341 10.60 6.92 -40.52
C ALA A 341 9.24 6.28 -40.84
N ALA A 342 8.58 6.75 -41.89
CA ALA A 342 7.35 6.18 -42.43
C ALA A 342 7.41 6.22 -43.96
N ASP A 343 7.11 5.09 -44.62
CA ASP A 343 7.12 4.96 -46.08
C ASP A 343 8.43 5.44 -46.73
N GLY A 344 9.58 5.17 -46.09
CA GLY A 344 10.90 5.58 -46.56
C GLY A 344 11.23 7.07 -46.38
N ASN A 345 10.32 7.87 -45.80
CA ASN A 345 10.52 9.29 -45.53
C ASN A 345 10.60 9.56 -44.03
N ILE A 346 11.34 10.60 -43.64
CA ILE A 346 11.33 11.08 -42.25
C ILE A 346 10.12 12.01 -42.06
N ARG A 347 9.25 11.66 -41.12
CA ARG A 347 8.12 12.48 -40.68
C ARG A 347 8.37 12.99 -39.27
N GLU A 348 7.62 14.03 -38.91
CA GLU A 348 7.60 14.59 -37.57
C GLU A 348 6.16 14.61 -37.06
N GLY A 349 5.94 14.11 -35.85
CA GLY A 349 4.65 14.08 -35.18
C GLY A 349 4.71 14.80 -33.84
N ARG A 350 3.63 15.53 -33.52
CA ARG A 350 3.42 16.18 -32.23
C ARG A 350 2.37 15.40 -31.44
N PHE A 351 2.68 15.09 -30.18
CA PHE A 351 1.84 14.31 -29.28
C PHE A 351 1.69 15.02 -27.95
N ASP A 352 0.51 14.90 -27.35
CA ASP A 352 0.19 15.52 -26.06
C ASP A 352 0.69 14.66 -24.89
N LEU A 353 0.78 13.35 -25.11
CA LEU A 353 1.24 12.36 -24.15
C LEU A 353 2.01 11.24 -24.86
N VAL A 354 3.13 10.79 -24.29
CA VAL A 354 3.86 9.61 -24.74
C VAL A 354 3.84 8.54 -23.65
N VAL A 355 3.47 7.33 -24.04
CA VAL A 355 3.43 6.14 -23.18
C VAL A 355 4.57 5.21 -23.56
N LEU A 356 5.46 4.93 -22.61
CA LEU A 356 6.56 3.99 -22.78
C LEU A 356 6.09 2.57 -22.43
N SER A 357 6.07 1.69 -23.43
CA SER A 357 5.80 0.28 -23.21
C SER A 357 7.06 -0.41 -22.65
N VAL A 358 7.23 -0.29 -21.33
CA VAL A 358 8.37 -0.81 -20.57
C VAL A 358 8.36 -2.33 -20.43
N GLY A 359 9.55 -2.93 -20.45
CA GLY A 359 9.76 -4.35 -20.28
C GLY A 359 9.61 -4.86 -18.84
N MET A 360 9.68 -6.18 -18.70
CA MET A 360 9.70 -6.91 -17.42
C MET A 360 11.13 -7.26 -17.03
N GLU A 361 11.45 -7.08 -15.75
CA GLU A 361 12.73 -7.41 -15.14
C GLU A 361 12.54 -8.11 -13.79
N VAL A 362 13.63 -8.64 -13.24
CA VAL A 362 13.65 -9.25 -11.91
C VAL A 362 14.35 -8.33 -10.94
N SER A 363 13.71 -8.04 -9.81
CA SER A 363 14.26 -7.16 -8.79
C SER A 363 15.50 -7.74 -8.11
N ALA A 364 16.35 -6.84 -7.60
CA ALA A 364 17.53 -7.22 -6.84
C ALA A 364 17.17 -8.11 -5.62
N SER A 365 16.07 -7.81 -4.93
CA SER A 365 15.58 -8.61 -3.80
C SER A 365 15.14 -10.01 -4.20
N VAL A 366 14.55 -10.17 -5.40
CA VAL A 366 14.17 -11.48 -5.94
C VAL A 366 15.39 -12.27 -6.41
N LYS A 367 16.39 -11.61 -7.00
CA LYS A 367 17.69 -12.25 -7.32
C LYS A 367 18.38 -12.76 -6.05
N GLU A 368 18.38 -11.96 -4.98
CA GLU A 368 18.90 -12.36 -3.67
C GLU A 368 18.12 -13.52 -3.07
N LEU A 369 16.79 -13.54 -3.21
CA LEU A 369 15.95 -14.67 -2.79
C LEU A 369 16.37 -15.96 -3.52
N GLY A 370 16.58 -15.90 -4.84
CA GLY A 370 17.06 -17.04 -5.62
C GLY A 370 18.41 -17.56 -5.12
N GLN A 371 19.36 -16.66 -4.84
CA GLN A 371 20.67 -17.01 -4.28
C GLN A 371 20.56 -17.65 -2.89
N LYS A 372 19.75 -17.09 -2.00
CA LYS A 372 19.51 -17.63 -0.64
C LYS A 372 18.89 -19.02 -0.68
N LEU A 373 17.98 -19.27 -1.64
CA LEU A 373 17.38 -20.59 -1.83
C LEU A 373 18.32 -21.59 -2.52
N GLY A 374 19.38 -21.09 -3.18
CA GLY A 374 20.34 -21.90 -3.92
C GLY A 374 19.78 -22.43 -5.23
N ILE A 375 18.97 -21.64 -5.93
CA ILE A 375 18.48 -21.95 -7.27
C ILE A 375 19.30 -21.23 -8.35
N GLU A 376 19.39 -21.83 -9.54
CA GLU A 376 20.04 -21.21 -10.69
C GLU A 376 19.14 -20.13 -11.30
N LEU A 377 19.76 -18.99 -11.62
CA LEU A 377 19.15 -17.92 -12.40
C LEU A 377 19.85 -17.81 -13.76
N ASP A 378 19.17 -17.28 -14.77
CA ASP A 378 19.79 -16.92 -16.05
C ASP A 378 20.54 -15.58 -15.97
N ASP A 379 21.13 -15.16 -17.10
CA ASP A 379 21.94 -13.94 -17.18
C ASP A 379 21.14 -12.65 -16.88
N TYR A 380 19.81 -12.70 -16.98
CA TYR A 380 18.91 -11.59 -16.69
C TYR A 380 18.32 -11.66 -15.27
N GLY A 381 18.48 -12.81 -14.60
CA GLY A 381 18.04 -13.10 -13.24
C GLY A 381 16.69 -13.80 -13.14
N PHE A 382 16.12 -14.26 -14.25
CA PHE A 382 14.95 -15.15 -14.21
C PHE A 382 15.34 -16.54 -13.70
N CYS A 383 14.39 -17.26 -13.12
CA CYS A 383 14.64 -18.63 -12.67
C CYS A 383 14.91 -19.55 -13.86
N LYS A 384 16.10 -20.15 -13.88
CA LYS A 384 16.51 -21.06 -14.94
C LYS A 384 15.81 -22.41 -14.78
N THR A 385 15.07 -22.82 -15.81
CA THR A 385 14.41 -24.12 -15.90
C THR A 385 14.83 -24.86 -17.17
N THR A 386 14.31 -26.08 -17.37
CA THR A 386 14.62 -26.89 -18.57
C THR A 386 13.38 -27.14 -19.41
N LEU A 387 13.56 -27.43 -20.69
CA LEU A 387 12.46 -27.65 -21.64
C LEU A 387 11.47 -28.74 -21.17
N PHE A 388 11.97 -29.82 -20.57
CA PHE A 388 11.14 -30.94 -20.09
C PHE A 388 10.72 -30.81 -18.62
N ALA A 389 11.24 -29.83 -17.89
CA ALA A 389 10.83 -29.50 -16.53
C ALA A 389 10.63 -27.97 -16.39
N PRO A 390 9.66 -27.39 -17.12
CA PRO A 390 9.49 -25.94 -17.25
C PRO A 390 9.17 -25.21 -15.94
N LEU A 391 8.69 -25.94 -14.93
CA LEU A 391 8.21 -25.41 -13.65
C LEU A 391 9.07 -25.87 -12.47
N ALA A 392 10.12 -26.66 -12.72
CA ALA A 392 11.05 -27.09 -11.69
C ALA A 392 12.31 -26.21 -11.74
N SER A 393 12.70 -25.70 -10.58
CA SER A 393 14.01 -25.03 -10.45
C SER A 393 15.15 -26.06 -10.47
N SER A 394 16.40 -25.60 -10.41
CA SER A 394 17.57 -26.47 -10.25
C SER A 394 17.60 -27.23 -8.91
N LYS A 395 16.75 -26.86 -7.94
CA LYS A 395 16.70 -27.48 -6.61
C LYS A 395 15.44 -28.33 -6.43
N PRO A 396 15.58 -29.64 -6.12
CA PRO A 396 14.43 -30.51 -5.86
C PRO A 396 13.53 -29.97 -4.74
N GLY A 397 12.21 -30.03 -4.96
CA GLY A 397 11.20 -29.51 -4.04
C GLY A 397 10.94 -28.00 -4.16
N ILE A 398 11.67 -27.28 -5.01
CA ILE A 398 11.41 -25.88 -5.34
C ILE A 398 10.92 -25.77 -6.79
N PHE A 399 9.71 -25.26 -6.94
CA PHE A 399 9.04 -25.01 -8.22
C PHE A 399 8.92 -23.52 -8.47
N VAL A 400 8.66 -23.14 -9.71
CA VAL A 400 8.50 -21.73 -10.13
C VAL A 400 7.26 -21.59 -11.02
N ALA A 401 6.59 -20.44 -10.91
CA ALA A 401 5.48 -20.08 -11.78
C ALA A 401 5.48 -18.57 -12.10
N GLY A 402 5.00 -18.22 -13.29
CA GLY A 402 4.75 -16.84 -13.66
C GLY A 402 5.99 -16.08 -14.15
N PRO A 403 5.95 -14.74 -14.12
CA PRO A 403 6.97 -13.88 -14.73
C PRO A 403 8.39 -14.06 -14.18
N PHE A 404 8.55 -14.64 -12.98
CA PHE A 404 9.88 -14.93 -12.43
C PHE A 404 10.66 -15.96 -13.26
N ARG A 405 9.98 -16.82 -14.02
CA ARG A 405 10.63 -17.75 -14.96
C ARG A 405 11.01 -17.08 -16.28
N GLU A 406 10.13 -16.25 -16.82
CA GLU A 406 10.30 -15.52 -18.09
C GLU A 406 9.11 -14.57 -18.29
N PRO A 407 9.25 -13.48 -19.07
CA PRO A 407 8.14 -12.57 -19.36
C PRO A 407 6.96 -13.28 -20.04
N LYS A 408 5.76 -13.15 -19.47
CA LYS A 408 4.53 -13.82 -19.95
C LYS A 408 3.27 -13.11 -19.49
N ASP A 409 2.14 -13.49 -20.09
CA ASP A 409 0.84 -12.92 -19.73
C ASP A 409 0.13 -13.64 -18.57
N ILE A 410 -1.05 -13.14 -18.23
CA ILE A 410 -1.87 -13.67 -17.14
C ILE A 410 -2.35 -15.11 -17.45
N PRO A 411 -2.95 -15.41 -18.61
CA PRO A 411 -3.33 -16.78 -18.96
C PRO A 411 -2.20 -17.79 -18.82
N GLU A 412 -1.02 -17.50 -19.36
CA GLU A 412 0.15 -18.38 -19.25
C GLU A 412 0.56 -18.56 -17.77
N THR A 413 0.56 -17.48 -17.00
CA THR A 413 0.87 -17.51 -15.55
C THR A 413 -0.09 -18.40 -14.76
N VAL A 414 -1.40 -18.35 -15.05
CA VAL A 414 -2.41 -19.19 -14.38
C VAL A 414 -2.22 -20.67 -14.71
N VAL A 415 -1.88 -20.98 -15.96
CA VAL A 415 -1.56 -22.34 -16.40
C VAL A 415 -0.31 -22.85 -15.67
N GLU A 416 0.75 -22.05 -15.61
CA GLU A 416 1.98 -22.43 -14.88
C GLU A 416 1.75 -22.60 -13.38
N ALA A 417 0.97 -21.73 -12.74
CA ALA A 417 0.63 -21.85 -11.32
C ALA A 417 -0.10 -23.17 -11.03
N SER A 418 -1.07 -23.54 -11.87
CA SER A 418 -1.77 -24.82 -11.78
C SER A 418 -0.83 -26.01 -11.97
N GLY A 419 0.09 -25.92 -12.94
CA GLY A 419 1.11 -26.94 -13.17
C GLY A 419 2.06 -27.09 -11.97
N ALA A 420 2.56 -25.99 -11.41
CA ALA A 420 3.48 -25.99 -10.26
C ALA A 420 2.80 -26.56 -9.01
N ALA A 421 1.52 -26.20 -8.78
CA ALA A 421 0.72 -26.78 -7.71
C ALA A 421 0.52 -28.29 -7.88
N SER A 422 0.34 -28.77 -9.12
CA SER A 422 0.22 -30.21 -9.41
C SER A 422 1.53 -30.98 -9.16
N LEU A 423 2.68 -30.40 -9.54
CA LEU A 423 4.00 -30.98 -9.26
C LEU A 423 4.28 -31.04 -7.75
N ALA A 424 4.01 -29.95 -7.03
CA ALA A 424 4.12 -29.91 -5.58
C ALA A 424 3.16 -30.91 -4.92
N GLY A 425 1.92 -30.98 -5.38
CA GLY A 425 0.90 -31.90 -4.88
C GLY A 425 1.23 -33.37 -5.15
N THR A 426 1.97 -33.66 -6.21
CA THR A 426 2.50 -35.01 -6.49
C THR A 426 3.59 -35.37 -5.49
N LEU A 427 4.55 -34.46 -5.27
CA LEU A 427 5.62 -34.64 -4.28
C LEU A 427 5.06 -34.83 -2.85
N LEU A 428 4.00 -34.10 -2.50
CA LEU A 428 3.37 -34.11 -1.18
C LEU A 428 2.21 -35.10 -1.05
N SER A 429 1.99 -35.96 -2.05
CA SER A 429 0.83 -36.86 -2.10
C SER A 429 0.65 -37.73 -0.84
N ALA A 430 1.75 -38.22 -0.27
CA ALA A 430 1.73 -39.05 0.95
C ALA A 430 1.27 -38.30 2.22
N SER A 431 1.30 -36.96 2.22
CA SER A 431 0.90 -36.11 3.35
C SER A 431 -0.35 -35.26 3.03
N ARG A 432 -1.09 -35.60 1.97
CA ARG A 432 -2.31 -34.88 1.61
C ARG A 432 -3.34 -34.97 2.73
N GLY A 433 -3.86 -33.82 3.17
CA GLY A 433 -4.90 -33.75 4.20
C GLY A 433 -4.41 -33.87 5.65
N THR A 434 -3.11 -34.06 5.90
CA THR A 434 -2.62 -34.23 7.29
C THR A 434 -2.65 -32.94 8.12
N LEU A 435 -2.75 -31.78 7.46
CA LEU A 435 -2.83 -30.46 8.09
C LEU A 435 -4.13 -29.71 7.76
N THR A 436 -5.11 -30.37 7.13
CA THR A 436 -6.40 -29.73 6.85
C THR A 436 -7.30 -29.75 8.07
N ARG A 437 -8.01 -28.64 8.33
CA ARG A 437 -9.11 -28.58 9.29
C ARG A 437 -10.42 -28.43 8.53
N SER A 438 -11.45 -29.16 8.93
CA SER A 438 -12.81 -28.90 8.45
C SER A 438 -13.26 -27.56 9.00
N ALA A 439 -13.89 -26.73 8.16
CA ALA A 439 -14.52 -25.51 8.64
C ALA A 439 -15.69 -25.89 9.58
N GLU A 440 -15.66 -25.37 10.80
CA GLU A 440 -16.78 -25.48 11.72
C GLU A 440 -17.76 -24.34 11.43
N TYR A 441 -18.86 -24.68 10.76
CA TYR A 441 -19.96 -23.75 10.55
C TYR A 441 -20.88 -23.72 11.77
N PRO A 442 -21.59 -22.60 12.03
CA PRO A 442 -22.66 -22.58 13.01
C PRO A 442 -23.65 -23.73 12.75
N PRO A 443 -24.23 -24.35 13.80
CA PRO A 443 -25.18 -25.44 13.61
C PRO A 443 -26.35 -24.97 12.74
N GLU A 444 -26.67 -25.75 11.71
CA GLU A 444 -27.82 -25.47 10.86
C GLU A 444 -29.10 -25.55 11.68
N ARG A 445 -29.96 -24.53 11.53
CA ARG A 445 -31.28 -24.54 12.14
C ARG A 445 -32.16 -25.54 11.39
N ASN A 446 -32.72 -26.52 12.10
CA ASN A 446 -33.72 -27.39 11.51
C ASN A 446 -35.00 -26.58 11.25
N VAL A 447 -35.42 -26.57 9.99
CA VAL A 447 -36.57 -25.81 9.45
C VAL A 447 -37.60 -26.74 8.83
N ALA A 448 -37.52 -28.04 9.12
CA ALA A 448 -38.50 -29.02 8.69
C ALA A 448 -39.84 -28.77 9.40
N GLY A 449 -40.93 -28.73 8.62
CA GLY A 449 -42.28 -28.47 9.14
C GLY A 449 -42.64 -27.00 9.33
N GLU A 450 -41.72 -26.07 9.05
CA GLU A 450 -42.04 -24.63 9.01
C GLU A 450 -42.60 -24.23 7.64
N GLU A 451 -43.59 -23.34 7.63
CA GLU A 451 -44.04 -22.68 6.40
C GLU A 451 -42.88 -21.91 5.76
N PRO A 452 -42.66 -22.03 4.44
CA PRO A 452 -41.56 -21.33 3.78
C PRO A 452 -41.67 -19.81 3.97
N ARG A 453 -40.59 -19.22 4.43
CA ARG A 453 -40.43 -17.78 4.63
C ARG A 453 -39.11 -17.36 4.02
N ILE A 454 -39.19 -16.97 2.75
CA ILE A 454 -38.05 -16.81 1.86
C ILE A 454 -37.58 -15.34 1.88
N GLY A 455 -36.29 -15.13 2.12
CA GLY A 455 -35.62 -13.86 1.83
C GLY A 455 -34.88 -13.93 0.50
N VAL A 456 -35.19 -13.03 -0.42
CA VAL A 456 -34.59 -12.96 -1.76
C VAL A 456 -33.69 -11.74 -1.87
N PHE A 457 -32.45 -11.93 -2.26
CA PHE A 457 -31.46 -10.87 -2.40
C PHE A 457 -30.92 -10.89 -3.83
N ILE A 458 -31.19 -9.84 -4.60
CA ILE A 458 -30.81 -9.73 -6.00
C ILE A 458 -29.63 -8.78 -6.15
N CYS A 459 -28.55 -9.25 -6.76
CA CYS A 459 -27.32 -8.49 -6.92
C CYS A 459 -27.42 -7.47 -8.06
N HIS A 460 -27.11 -6.21 -7.79
CA HIS A 460 -27.06 -5.12 -8.76
C HIS A 460 -25.60 -4.74 -9.12
N CYS A 461 -24.83 -5.70 -9.67
CA CYS A 461 -23.43 -5.44 -10.06
C CYS A 461 -23.32 -4.62 -11.34
N GLY A 462 -23.34 -3.28 -11.23
CA GLY A 462 -22.98 -2.34 -12.31
C GLY A 462 -23.52 -2.71 -13.70
N SER A 463 -22.66 -2.67 -14.72
CA SER A 463 -22.97 -3.11 -16.10
C SER A 463 -23.04 -4.64 -16.26
N ASN A 464 -22.50 -5.42 -15.31
CA ASN A 464 -22.46 -6.89 -15.42
C ASN A 464 -23.84 -7.53 -15.23
N ILE A 465 -24.65 -7.02 -14.31
CA ILE A 465 -26.02 -7.48 -14.08
C ILE A 465 -27.02 -6.37 -14.43
N GLY A 466 -26.86 -5.18 -13.85
CA GLY A 466 -27.75 -4.04 -14.09
C GLY A 466 -27.68 -3.48 -15.51
N GLY A 467 -26.64 -3.82 -16.29
CA GLY A 467 -26.57 -3.49 -17.72
C GLY A 467 -27.40 -4.40 -18.62
N PHE A 468 -27.85 -5.56 -18.12
CA PHE A 468 -28.60 -6.57 -18.88
C PHE A 468 -29.99 -6.87 -18.31
N LEU A 469 -30.20 -6.64 -17.01
CA LEU A 469 -31.44 -6.91 -16.29
C LEU A 469 -31.94 -5.65 -15.57
N ASP A 470 -33.25 -5.42 -15.62
CA ASP A 470 -33.91 -4.45 -14.75
C ASP A 470 -34.02 -5.05 -13.33
N VAL A 471 -32.98 -4.84 -12.54
CA VAL A 471 -32.86 -5.42 -11.20
C VAL A 471 -33.96 -4.94 -10.25
N PRO A 472 -34.36 -3.64 -10.23
CA PRO A 472 -35.53 -3.19 -9.47
C PRO A 472 -36.80 -3.96 -9.81
N TYR A 473 -37.10 -4.12 -11.11
CA TYR A 473 -38.27 -4.90 -11.54
C TYR A 473 -38.20 -6.36 -11.06
N VAL A 474 -37.03 -7.00 -11.14
CA VAL A 474 -36.86 -8.39 -10.68
C VAL A 474 -37.07 -8.52 -9.17
N ALA A 475 -36.63 -7.54 -8.38
CA ALA A 475 -36.86 -7.52 -6.93
C ALA A 475 -38.36 -7.37 -6.61
N ASP A 476 -39.04 -6.44 -7.27
CA ASP A 476 -40.49 -6.23 -7.11
C ASP A 476 -41.27 -7.47 -7.54
N TYR A 477 -40.91 -8.09 -8.67
CA TYR A 477 -41.50 -9.35 -9.10
C TYR A 477 -41.32 -10.45 -8.05
N ALA A 478 -40.11 -10.60 -7.52
CA ALA A 478 -39.81 -11.60 -6.50
C ALA A 478 -40.62 -11.39 -5.21
N SER A 479 -40.86 -10.13 -4.80
CA SER A 479 -41.68 -9.86 -3.61
C SER A 479 -43.14 -10.31 -3.71
N ASN A 480 -43.65 -10.51 -4.94
CA ASN A 480 -45.02 -10.95 -5.19
C ASN A 480 -45.15 -12.48 -5.28
N LEU A 481 -44.05 -13.22 -5.18
CA LEU A 481 -44.08 -14.69 -5.25
C LEU A 481 -44.57 -15.31 -3.93
N PRO A 482 -45.27 -16.46 -3.98
CA PRO A 482 -45.71 -17.16 -2.79
C PRO A 482 -44.55 -17.44 -1.83
N SER A 483 -44.80 -17.28 -0.53
CA SER A 483 -43.83 -17.53 0.55
C SER A 483 -42.59 -16.63 0.58
N VAL A 484 -42.46 -15.65 -0.32
CA VAL A 484 -41.42 -14.61 -0.24
C VAL A 484 -41.85 -13.55 0.77
N ALA A 485 -41.08 -13.45 1.85
CA ALA A 485 -41.35 -12.49 2.92
C ALA A 485 -40.55 -11.20 2.77
N HIS A 486 -39.56 -11.18 1.88
CA HIS A 486 -38.74 -10.02 1.55
C HIS A 486 -37.97 -10.25 0.26
N ALA A 487 -37.94 -9.23 -0.58
CA ALA A 487 -37.05 -9.17 -1.72
C ALA A 487 -36.38 -7.80 -1.73
N GLU A 488 -35.08 -7.76 -1.98
CA GLU A 488 -34.35 -6.50 -2.14
C GLU A 488 -33.26 -6.61 -3.20
N ALA A 489 -32.92 -5.46 -3.76
CA ALA A 489 -31.80 -5.30 -4.68
C ALA A 489 -30.62 -4.66 -3.93
N ASN A 490 -29.47 -5.36 -3.91
CA ASN A 490 -28.26 -4.90 -3.22
C ASN A 490 -27.12 -4.73 -4.21
N LEU A 491 -26.37 -3.62 -4.10
CA LEU A 491 -25.11 -3.49 -4.83
C LEU A 491 -24.08 -4.44 -4.25
N TYR A 492 -23.38 -5.17 -5.13
CA TYR A 492 -22.25 -6.04 -4.76
C TYR A 492 -22.55 -7.03 -3.64
N THR A 493 -23.46 -7.98 -3.90
CA THR A 493 -23.83 -9.03 -2.92
C THR A 493 -22.65 -9.86 -2.42
N CYS A 494 -21.55 -9.95 -3.19
CA CYS A 494 -20.31 -10.61 -2.78
C CYS A 494 -19.45 -9.79 -1.82
N SER A 495 -19.76 -8.52 -1.56
CA SER A 495 -19.01 -7.68 -0.63
C SER A 495 -19.23 -8.12 0.82
N GLN A 496 -18.21 -7.97 1.67
CA GLN A 496 -18.32 -8.36 3.08
C GLN A 496 -19.43 -7.60 3.82
N ASP A 497 -19.65 -6.32 3.46
CA ASP A 497 -20.69 -5.49 4.06
C ASP A 497 -22.09 -6.02 3.69
N THR A 498 -22.32 -6.37 2.43
CA THR A 498 -23.61 -6.93 2.01
C THR A 498 -23.83 -8.34 2.55
N ILE A 499 -22.79 -9.18 2.64
CA ILE A 499 -22.91 -10.50 3.28
C ILE A 499 -23.32 -10.36 4.75
N ARG A 500 -22.73 -9.39 5.47
CA ARG A 500 -23.11 -9.09 6.85
C ARG A 500 -24.55 -8.61 6.94
N HIS A 501 -24.95 -7.67 6.08
CA HIS A 501 -26.32 -7.17 6.00
C HIS A 501 -27.34 -8.29 5.77
N ILE A 502 -27.11 -9.15 4.77
CA ILE A 502 -27.97 -10.31 4.48
C ILE A 502 -28.07 -11.20 5.72
N THR A 503 -26.94 -11.47 6.39
CA THR A 503 -26.91 -12.29 7.61
C THR A 503 -27.74 -11.69 8.74
N GLU A 504 -27.64 -10.38 8.97
CA GLU A 504 -28.40 -9.64 9.98
C GLU A 504 -29.89 -9.66 9.65
N VAL A 505 -30.27 -9.30 8.42
CA VAL A 505 -31.66 -9.27 7.97
C VAL A 505 -32.31 -10.66 8.05
N VAL A 506 -31.60 -11.72 7.65
CA VAL A 506 -32.08 -13.11 7.76
C VAL A 506 -32.34 -13.50 9.21
N LYS A 507 -31.48 -13.10 10.14
CA LYS A 507 -31.63 -13.39 11.57
C LYS A 507 -32.77 -12.57 12.19
N GLU A 508 -32.76 -11.26 12.00
CA GLU A 508 -33.75 -10.33 12.57
C GLU A 508 -35.16 -10.63 12.08
N LYS A 509 -35.30 -10.85 10.77
CA LYS A 509 -36.59 -11.11 10.15
C LYS A 509 -36.92 -12.59 10.14
N GLY A 510 -36.06 -13.48 10.65
CA GLY A 510 -36.36 -14.91 10.84
C GLY A 510 -36.71 -15.65 9.55
N TYR A 511 -35.93 -15.46 8.48
CA TYR A 511 -36.10 -16.22 7.24
C TYR A 511 -35.59 -17.64 7.41
N ASN A 512 -36.34 -18.60 6.87
CA ASN A 512 -35.99 -20.02 6.93
C ASN A 512 -35.52 -20.57 5.59
N ARG A 513 -35.57 -19.77 4.52
CA ARG A 513 -34.97 -20.02 3.21
C ARG A 513 -34.37 -18.71 2.70
N VAL A 514 -33.21 -18.80 2.06
CA VAL A 514 -32.51 -17.64 1.51
C VAL A 514 -32.17 -17.92 0.06
N VAL A 515 -32.51 -16.98 -0.82
CA VAL A 515 -32.16 -17.03 -2.25
C VAL A 515 -31.28 -15.83 -2.55
N VAL A 516 -30.09 -16.10 -3.07
CA VAL A 516 -29.16 -15.06 -3.53
C VAL A 516 -29.02 -15.17 -5.04
N ALA A 517 -29.58 -14.22 -5.78
CA ALA A 517 -29.44 -14.12 -7.22
C ALA A 517 -28.24 -13.22 -7.56
N SER A 518 -27.12 -13.84 -7.96
CA SER A 518 -25.85 -13.15 -8.20
C SER A 518 -25.09 -13.76 -9.39
N CYS A 519 -23.95 -13.17 -9.75
CA CYS A 519 -23.09 -13.70 -10.81
C CYS A 519 -22.59 -15.11 -10.48
N SER A 520 -22.36 -15.92 -11.52
CA SER A 520 -21.78 -17.25 -11.34
C SER A 520 -20.30 -17.12 -10.92
N PRO A 521 -19.79 -17.96 -10.00
CA PRO A 521 -18.37 -18.02 -9.72
C PRO A 521 -17.53 -18.36 -10.98
N ARG A 522 -18.11 -19.06 -11.96
CA ARG A 522 -17.46 -19.34 -13.26
C ARG A 522 -17.12 -18.11 -14.11
N THR A 523 -17.71 -16.95 -13.79
CA THR A 523 -17.39 -15.69 -14.47
C THR A 523 -16.17 -15.01 -13.85
N HIS A 524 -15.68 -15.51 -12.70
CA HIS A 524 -14.59 -14.95 -11.91
C HIS A 524 -13.46 -15.96 -11.60
N GLU A 525 -13.70 -17.26 -11.78
CA GLU A 525 -12.70 -18.32 -11.97
C GLU A 525 -12.11 -18.26 -13.39
#